data_AF-A0A941G7K2-F1
#
_entry.id   AF-A0A941G7K2-F1
#
_cell.length_a   1.000
_cell.length_b   1.000
_cell.length_c   1.000
_cell.angle_alpha   90.00
_cell.angle_beta   90.00
_cell.angle_gamma   90.00
#
_symmetry.space_group_name_H-M   'P 1'
#
loop_
_entity.id
_entity.type
_entity.pdbx_description
1 polymer ?
#
loop_
_entity_poly.entity_id
_entity_poly.type
_entity_poly.pdbx_seq_one_letter_code
_entity_poly.pdbx_strand_id
1 'polypeptide(L)'
;MAYDVEKDWTTEAGFRAVVIMVRDSHRCGYVGVPASHPLFGADYNQPHPALTPPAEGEPVGKRGMIAVFCAAGDASRLTAPDLAFDVHGSVTYSGKSERYPVPSALWWFGFDCAHAGDRSHGGSTGVMRSLDYCIDECESLAAQIVAKTTLPA
;
A
#
# COMPACT_ATOMS: atom_id res chain seq x y z
N MET A 1 -3.29 -19.36 -0.36
CA MET A 1 -2.11 -19.02 -1.19
C MET A 1 -0.87 -19.32 -0.36
N ALA A 2 0.18 -19.86 -0.95
CA ALA A 2 1.45 -20.08 -0.25
C ALA A 2 2.30 -18.80 -0.30
N TYR A 3 2.72 -18.30 0.85
CA TYR A 3 3.61 -17.17 1.04
C TYR A 3 4.32 -17.33 2.39
N ASP A 4 5.49 -16.70 2.51
CA ASP A 4 6.27 -16.66 3.75
C ASP A 4 6.26 -15.24 4.30
N VAL A 5 6.09 -15.09 5.62
CA VAL A 5 6.22 -13.79 6.29
C VAL A 5 7.69 -13.54 6.53
N GLU A 6 8.26 -12.56 5.84
CA GLU A 6 9.68 -12.19 5.99
C GLU A 6 9.89 -11.15 7.09
N LYS A 7 8.88 -10.31 7.38
CA LYS A 7 8.88 -9.38 8.51
C LYS A 7 7.48 -9.03 8.97
N ASP A 8 7.30 -8.89 10.27
CA ASP A 8 6.09 -8.43 10.95
C ASP A 8 6.51 -7.53 12.12
N TRP A 9 6.12 -6.26 12.10
CA TRP A 9 6.60 -5.27 13.05
C TRP A 9 5.61 -4.11 13.24
N THR A 10 5.90 -3.22 14.18
CA THR A 10 5.21 -1.94 14.32
C THR A 10 6.08 -0.85 13.73
N THR A 11 5.54 -0.08 12.79
CA THR A 11 6.20 1.04 12.12
C THR A 11 6.48 2.18 13.10
N GLU A 12 7.31 3.14 12.69
CA GLU A 12 7.57 4.35 13.49
C GLU A 12 6.28 5.18 13.70
N ALA A 13 5.34 5.11 12.75
CA ALA A 13 4.02 5.73 12.84
C ALA A 13 3.03 4.96 13.75
N GLY A 14 3.43 3.83 14.34
CA GLY A 14 2.63 3.06 15.29
C GLY A 14 1.63 2.08 14.67
N PHE A 15 1.68 1.88 13.35
CA PHE A 15 0.84 0.88 12.67
C PHE A 15 1.58 -0.45 12.55
N ARG A 16 0.84 -1.56 12.55
CA ARG A 16 1.47 -2.86 12.25
C ARG A 16 1.74 -2.94 10.75
N ALA A 17 2.94 -3.36 10.38
CA ALA A 17 3.33 -3.62 9.01
C ALA A 17 3.85 -5.04 8.83
N VAL A 18 3.66 -5.58 7.62
CA VAL A 18 4.05 -6.93 7.25
C VAL A 18 4.63 -6.94 5.84
N VAL A 19 5.74 -7.64 5.64
CA VAL A 19 6.25 -8.00 4.32
C VAL A 19 6.19 -9.51 4.16
N ILE A 20 5.62 -9.95 3.05
CA ILE A 20 5.57 -11.37 2.68
C ILE A 20 6.31 -11.61 1.37
N MET A 21 6.86 -12.82 1.20
CA MET A 21 7.33 -13.35 -0.08
C MET A 21 6.27 -14.27 -0.65
N VAL A 22 5.67 -13.90 -1.79
CA VAL A 22 4.63 -14.69 -2.44
C VAL A 22 5.28 -15.74 -3.34
N ARG A 23 5.04 -17.02 -3.03
CA ARG A 23 5.46 -18.18 -3.86
C ARG A 23 6.93 -18.14 -4.34
N ASP A 24 7.83 -17.64 -3.51
CA ASP A 24 9.22 -17.39 -3.90
C ASP A 24 9.32 -16.63 -5.23
N SER A 25 8.55 -15.54 -5.36
CA SER A 25 8.49 -14.75 -6.59
C SER A 25 8.74 -13.28 -6.29
N HIS A 26 7.85 -12.63 -5.56
CA HIS A 26 7.91 -11.19 -5.31
C HIS A 26 7.47 -10.90 -3.89
N ARG A 27 7.91 -9.76 -3.39
CA ARG A 27 7.49 -9.26 -2.10
C ARG A 27 6.21 -8.45 -2.23
N CYS A 28 5.42 -8.45 -1.18
CA CYS A 28 4.32 -7.53 -0.99
C CYS A 28 4.39 -6.95 0.42
N GLY A 29 4.10 -5.66 0.54
CA GLY A 29 4.08 -4.95 1.82
C GLY A 29 2.66 -4.56 2.20
N TYR A 30 2.37 -4.56 3.50
CA TYR A 30 1.06 -4.24 4.06
C TYR A 30 1.20 -3.39 5.30
N VAL A 31 0.31 -2.41 5.47
CA VAL A 31 0.15 -1.61 6.68
C VAL A 31 -1.30 -1.71 7.16
N GLY A 32 -1.49 -2.06 8.42
CA GLY A 32 -2.79 -2.34 9.02
C GLY A 32 -3.27 -1.21 9.92
N VAL A 33 -4.48 -0.73 9.68
CA VAL A 33 -5.16 0.25 10.55
C VAL A 33 -6.20 -0.42 11.45
N PRO A 34 -6.36 0.02 12.72
CA PRO A 34 -7.35 -0.54 13.64
C PRO A 34 -8.78 -0.09 13.29
N ALA A 35 -9.78 -0.77 13.85
CA ALA A 35 -11.21 -0.46 13.64
C ALA A 35 -11.63 0.97 14.02
N SER A 36 -10.87 1.63 14.91
CA SER A 36 -11.10 3.02 15.29
C SER A 36 -10.54 4.04 14.29
N HIS A 37 -9.74 3.61 13.31
CA HIS A 37 -9.11 4.51 12.33
C HIS A 37 -10.12 4.92 11.24
N PRO A 38 -10.13 6.20 10.79
CA PRO A 38 -11.10 6.66 9.78
C PRO A 38 -11.07 5.90 8.44
N LEU A 39 -9.93 5.30 8.09
CA LEU A 39 -9.76 4.51 6.86
C LEU A 39 -10.11 3.02 7.01
N PHE A 40 -10.57 2.58 8.18
CA PHE A 40 -10.97 1.19 8.34
C PHE A 40 -12.16 0.87 7.43
N GLY A 41 -12.00 -0.12 6.55
CA GLY A 41 -13.02 -0.48 5.57
C GLY A 41 -12.94 0.27 4.23
N ALA A 42 -11.98 1.19 4.06
CA ALA A 42 -11.82 1.90 2.80
C ALA A 42 -11.27 0.98 1.70
N ASP A 43 -11.96 0.95 0.56
CA ASP A 43 -11.48 0.26 -0.64
C ASP A 43 -10.33 1.07 -1.28
N TYR A 44 -9.27 0.39 -1.69
CA TYR A 44 -8.07 1.04 -2.21
C TYR A 44 -8.32 1.83 -3.50
N ASN A 45 -9.32 1.45 -4.29
CA ASN A 45 -9.65 2.08 -5.58
C ASN A 45 -10.95 2.91 -5.53
N GLN A 46 -11.46 3.23 -4.34
CA GLN A 46 -12.62 4.11 -4.19
C GLN A 46 -12.24 5.39 -3.45
N PRO A 47 -12.78 6.55 -3.85
CA PRO A 47 -12.61 7.79 -3.11
C PRO A 47 -13.04 7.64 -1.64
N HIS A 48 -12.26 8.20 -0.72
CA HIS A 48 -12.60 8.19 0.71
C HIS A 48 -12.60 9.61 1.29
N PRO A 49 -13.65 10.05 2.00
CA PRO A 49 -13.76 11.43 2.49
C PRO A 49 -12.74 11.79 3.57
N ALA A 50 -12.19 10.80 4.27
CA ALA A 50 -11.12 11.02 5.25
C ALA A 50 -9.73 11.16 4.63
N LEU A 51 -9.59 11.03 3.30
CA LEU A 51 -8.31 11.21 2.60
C LEU A 51 -8.23 12.58 1.93
N THR A 52 -7.09 13.24 2.10
CA THR A 52 -6.74 14.42 1.31
C THR A 52 -6.14 14.00 -0.03
N PRO A 53 -6.47 14.69 -1.14
CA PRO A 53 -5.85 14.41 -2.42
C PRO A 53 -4.34 14.77 -2.39
N PRO A 54 -3.56 14.28 -3.36
CA PRO A 54 -2.21 14.80 -3.62
C PRO A 54 -2.21 16.32 -3.75
N ALA A 55 -1.14 16.98 -3.31
CA ALA A 55 -1.03 18.42 -3.44
C ALA A 55 -0.99 18.83 -4.92
N GLU A 56 -1.45 20.05 -5.24
CA GLU A 56 -1.32 20.57 -6.59
C GLU A 56 0.15 20.61 -7.02
N GLY A 57 0.47 20.03 -8.18
CA GLY A 57 1.84 19.90 -8.66
C GLY A 57 2.68 18.85 -7.94
N GLU A 58 2.11 18.05 -7.03
CA GLU A 58 2.79 16.87 -6.48
C GLU A 58 3.17 15.93 -7.65
N PRO A 59 4.43 15.49 -7.74
CA PRO A 59 4.82 14.55 -8.77
C PRO A 59 4.06 13.22 -8.60
N VAL A 60 3.87 12.49 -9.71
CA VAL A 60 3.25 11.16 -9.68
C VAL A 60 3.95 10.23 -8.67
N GLY A 61 5.26 10.36 -8.54
CA GLY A 61 6.05 9.58 -7.59
C GLY A 61 6.24 8.13 -8.04
N LYS A 62 6.07 7.21 -7.10
CA LYS A 62 6.13 5.75 -7.25
C LYS A 62 4.78 5.13 -7.62
N ARG A 63 3.69 5.91 -7.64
CA ARG A 63 2.35 5.46 -8.03
C ARG A 63 2.33 4.74 -9.37
N GLY A 64 1.49 3.72 -9.48
CA GLY A 64 1.32 2.93 -10.68
C GLY A 64 0.70 3.75 -11.82
N MET A 65 1.33 3.73 -12.99
CA MET A 65 0.81 4.45 -14.17
C MET A 65 -0.60 3.99 -14.57
N ILE A 66 -0.94 2.72 -14.31
CA ILE A 66 -2.29 2.19 -14.56
C ILE A 66 -3.32 2.89 -13.66
N ALA A 67 -3.04 3.04 -12.35
CA ALA A 67 -3.95 3.70 -11.43
C ALA A 67 -4.18 5.16 -11.84
N VAL A 68 -3.10 5.88 -12.19
CA VAL A 68 -3.16 7.27 -12.67
C VAL A 68 -4.00 7.37 -13.94
N PHE A 69 -3.77 6.49 -14.92
CA PHE A 69 -4.50 6.49 -16.18
C PHE A 69 -5.98 6.15 -15.99
N CYS A 70 -6.32 5.17 -15.16
CA CYS A 70 -7.71 4.80 -14.86
C CYS A 70 -8.49 5.90 -14.14
N ALA A 71 -7.79 6.83 -13.48
CA ALA A 71 -8.40 8.00 -12.85
C ALA A 71 -8.37 9.26 -13.72
N ALA A 72 -7.85 9.18 -14.95
CA ALA A 72 -7.73 10.34 -15.83
C ALA A 72 -9.11 10.94 -16.12
N GLY A 73 -9.28 12.23 -15.80
CA GLY A 73 -10.53 12.96 -15.99
C GLY A 73 -11.55 12.79 -14.87
N ASP A 74 -11.26 12.01 -13.82
CA ASP A 74 -12.10 11.89 -12.63
C ASP A 74 -11.37 12.42 -11.39
N ALA A 75 -11.57 13.71 -11.10
CA ALA A 75 -10.95 14.35 -9.95
C ALA A 75 -11.40 13.75 -8.59
N SER A 76 -12.55 13.05 -8.55
CA SER A 76 -13.02 12.43 -7.30
C SER A 76 -12.11 11.27 -6.88
N ARG A 77 -11.45 10.59 -7.83
CA ARG A 77 -10.53 9.48 -7.56
C ARG A 77 -9.25 9.90 -6.86
N LEU A 78 -8.91 11.19 -6.84
CA LEU A 78 -7.70 11.69 -6.18
C LEU A 78 -7.66 11.42 -4.66
N THR A 79 -8.80 11.16 -4.02
CA THR A 79 -8.88 10.78 -2.61
C THR A 79 -9.01 9.27 -2.38
N ALA A 80 -8.79 8.46 -3.40
CA ALA A 80 -8.72 7.01 -3.22
C ALA A 80 -7.31 6.58 -2.78
N PRO A 81 -7.16 5.56 -1.92
CA PRO A 81 -5.86 5.14 -1.42
C PRO A 81 -4.80 4.85 -2.49
N ASP A 82 -5.19 4.30 -3.65
CA ASP A 82 -4.28 4.02 -4.78
C ASP A 82 -3.66 5.26 -5.44
N LEU A 83 -4.27 6.44 -5.24
CA LEU A 83 -3.77 7.72 -5.73
C LEU A 83 -3.37 8.68 -4.61
N ALA A 84 -3.99 8.61 -3.44
CA ALA A 84 -3.65 9.46 -2.31
C ALA A 84 -2.24 9.11 -1.79
N PHE A 85 -1.92 7.82 -1.70
CA PHE A 85 -0.64 7.33 -1.22
C PHE A 85 0.37 7.09 -2.35
N ASP A 86 1.60 7.56 -2.12
CA ASP A 86 2.74 7.39 -3.00
C ASP A 86 3.63 6.23 -2.53
N VAL A 87 3.36 5.04 -3.05
CA VAL A 87 4.14 3.83 -2.80
C VAL A 87 4.37 3.09 -4.11
N HIS A 88 5.33 2.15 -4.09
CA HIS A 88 5.67 1.30 -5.22
C HIS A 88 4.44 0.73 -5.93
N GLY A 89 4.17 1.22 -7.15
CA GLY A 89 3.09 0.72 -7.98
C GLY A 89 1.68 1.05 -7.50
N SER A 90 1.54 1.99 -6.55
CA SER A 90 0.31 2.32 -5.81
C SER A 90 -0.12 1.24 -4.80
N VAL A 91 -1.05 1.60 -3.91
CA VAL A 91 -1.80 0.60 -3.13
C VAL A 91 -2.64 -0.21 -4.10
N THR A 92 -2.44 -1.53 -4.13
CA THR A 92 -3.13 -2.49 -5.00
C THR A 92 -4.03 -3.45 -4.23
N TYR A 93 -4.04 -3.33 -2.89
CA TYR A 93 -4.87 -4.14 -2.01
C TYR A 93 -5.40 -3.31 -0.85
N SER A 94 -6.68 -3.49 -0.54
CA SER A 94 -7.26 -3.13 0.76
C SER A 94 -8.19 -4.23 1.24
N GLY A 95 -8.13 -4.58 2.52
CA GLY A 95 -9.10 -5.51 3.06
C GLY A 95 -8.79 -6.05 4.43
N LYS A 96 -9.84 -6.59 5.06
CA LYS A 96 -9.72 -7.44 6.25
C LYS A 96 -9.66 -8.90 5.83
N SER A 97 -8.80 -9.67 6.49
CA SER A 97 -8.80 -11.12 6.39
C SER A 97 -8.43 -11.72 7.75
N GLU A 98 -9.03 -12.87 8.07
CA GLU A 98 -8.70 -13.60 9.31
C GLU A 98 -7.28 -14.16 9.32
N ARG A 99 -6.64 -14.28 8.15
CA ARG A 99 -5.34 -14.94 8.00
C ARG A 99 -4.32 -14.16 7.17
N TYR A 100 -4.76 -13.22 6.34
CA TYR A 100 -3.92 -12.54 5.36
C TYR A 100 -3.77 -11.03 5.67
N PRO A 101 -2.57 -10.45 5.55
CA PRO A 101 -1.28 -11.12 5.36
C PRO A 101 -0.87 -11.98 6.57
N VAL A 102 -1.34 -11.60 7.76
CA VAL A 102 -1.22 -12.36 9.02
C VAL A 102 -2.55 -12.27 9.79
N PRO A 103 -2.84 -13.20 10.72
CA PRO A 103 -4.03 -13.10 11.56
C PRO A 103 -4.10 -11.78 12.33
N SER A 104 -5.16 -11.01 12.07
CA SER A 104 -5.42 -9.75 12.78
C SER A 104 -6.88 -9.31 12.61
N ALA A 105 -7.30 -8.33 13.41
CA ALA A 105 -8.57 -7.63 13.23
C ALA A 105 -8.43 -6.33 12.40
N LEU A 106 -7.24 -6.06 11.86
CA LEU A 106 -6.91 -4.82 11.17
C LEU A 106 -7.50 -4.79 9.75
N TRP A 107 -7.69 -3.58 9.24
CA TRP A 107 -7.89 -3.34 7.82
C TRP A 107 -6.54 -3.02 7.18
N TRP A 108 -6.13 -3.82 6.21
CA TRP A 108 -4.81 -3.72 5.60
C TRP A 108 -4.89 -2.90 4.32
N PHE A 109 -3.91 -2.04 4.09
CA PHE A 109 -3.56 -1.49 2.78
C PHE A 109 -2.24 -2.09 2.35
N GLY A 110 -2.10 -2.48 1.08
CA GLY A 110 -0.88 -3.10 0.60
C GLY A 110 -0.54 -2.81 -0.85
N PHE A 111 0.72 -3.03 -1.17
CA PHE A 111 1.31 -2.95 -2.50
C PHE A 111 2.03 -4.27 -2.81
N ASP A 112 2.29 -4.53 -4.08
CA ASP A 112 3.06 -5.69 -4.54
C ASP A 112 4.30 -5.25 -5.32
N CYS A 113 5.28 -6.13 -5.46
CA CYS A 113 6.46 -5.89 -6.29
C CYS A 113 6.43 -6.79 -7.53
N ALA A 114 5.26 -6.88 -8.19
CA ALA A 114 5.06 -7.63 -9.42
C ALA A 114 4.64 -6.71 -10.58
N HIS A 115 5.24 -5.51 -10.66
CA HIS A 115 4.97 -4.55 -11.72
C HIS A 115 5.92 -4.71 -12.90
N ALA A 116 5.58 -4.05 -14.02
CA ALA A 116 6.47 -3.97 -15.17
C ALA A 116 7.80 -3.31 -14.77
N GLY A 117 8.91 -4.04 -14.93
CA GLY A 117 10.25 -3.60 -14.52
C GLY A 117 10.71 -4.20 -13.21
N ASP A 118 9.83 -4.82 -12.42
CA ASP A 118 10.25 -5.67 -11.31
C ASP A 118 10.68 -7.05 -11.80
N ARG A 119 11.57 -7.65 -11.03
CA ARG A 119 12.10 -9.00 -11.27
C ARG A 119 11.55 -9.95 -10.23
N SER A 120 10.97 -11.05 -10.67
CA SER A 120 10.64 -12.18 -9.80
C SER A 120 11.90 -12.93 -9.35
N HIS A 121 11.80 -13.70 -8.28
CA HIS A 121 12.88 -14.57 -7.83
C HIS A 121 13.16 -15.60 -8.94
N GLY A 122 14.43 -15.74 -9.31
CA GLY A 122 14.84 -16.54 -10.48
C GLY A 122 14.70 -15.85 -11.85
N GLY A 123 14.07 -14.68 -11.93
CA GLY A 123 14.05 -13.86 -13.14
C GLY A 123 15.43 -13.28 -13.48
N SER A 124 15.69 -13.02 -14.76
CA SER A 124 16.97 -12.45 -15.25
C SER A 124 16.90 -10.96 -15.61
N THR A 125 15.70 -10.38 -15.69
CA THR A 125 15.45 -9.00 -16.13
C THR A 125 14.66 -8.22 -15.09
N GLY A 126 14.88 -6.90 -15.01
CA GLY A 126 14.21 -6.02 -14.04
C GLY A 126 14.92 -5.92 -12.69
N VAL A 127 14.27 -5.25 -11.73
CA VAL A 127 14.79 -5.01 -10.38
C VAL A 127 14.07 -5.89 -9.38
N MET A 128 14.82 -6.72 -8.65
CA MET A 128 14.26 -7.46 -7.51
C MET A 128 14.15 -6.48 -6.34
N ARG A 129 12.93 -6.22 -5.86
CA ARG A 129 12.72 -5.40 -4.67
C ARG A 129 13.19 -6.16 -3.43
N SER A 130 14.16 -5.60 -2.73
CA SER A 130 14.72 -6.20 -1.52
C SER A 130 13.71 -6.14 -0.37
N LEU A 131 13.98 -6.92 0.69
CA LEU A 131 13.22 -6.81 1.92
C LEU A 131 13.30 -5.39 2.50
N ASP A 132 14.51 -4.81 2.56
CA ASP A 132 14.73 -3.44 3.05
C ASP A 132 13.93 -2.40 2.25
N TYR A 133 13.89 -2.53 0.92
CA TYR A 133 13.06 -1.66 0.09
C TYR A 133 11.57 -1.75 0.49
N CYS A 134 11.06 -2.97 0.69
CA CYS A 134 9.65 -3.16 1.08
C CYS A 134 9.37 -2.66 2.50
N ILE A 135 10.35 -2.71 3.40
CA ILE A 135 10.27 -2.13 4.73
C ILE A 135 10.14 -0.62 4.62
N ASP A 136 11.02 0.03 3.84
CA ASP A 136 11.00 1.48 3.65
C ASP A 136 9.69 1.96 3.00
N GLU A 137 9.15 1.19 2.04
CA GLU A 137 7.82 1.46 1.46
C GLU A 137 6.69 1.32 2.49
N CYS A 138 6.75 0.33 3.40
CA CYS A 138 5.77 0.19 4.48
C CYS A 138 5.86 1.33 5.50
N GLU A 139 7.07 1.76 5.87
CA GLU A 139 7.27 2.93 6.74
C GLU A 139 6.73 4.21 6.06
N SER A 140 7.02 4.39 4.77
CA SER A 140 6.49 5.51 3.99
C SER A 140 4.96 5.48 3.93
N LEU A 141 4.36 4.33 3.64
CA LEU A 141 2.90 4.16 3.61
C LEU A 141 2.28 4.51 4.96
N ALA A 142 2.86 4.01 6.05
CA ALA A 142 2.36 4.27 7.40
C ALA A 142 2.43 5.77 7.76
N ALA A 143 3.53 6.45 7.42
CA ALA A 143 3.66 7.89 7.59
C ALA A 143 2.63 8.67 6.76
N GLN A 144 2.38 8.25 5.52
CA GLN A 144 1.38 8.87 4.66
C GLN A 144 -0.05 8.64 5.15
N ILE A 145 -0.36 7.47 5.73
CA ILE A 145 -1.66 7.21 6.38
C ILE A 145 -1.88 8.25 7.49
N VAL A 146 -0.89 8.57 8.31
CA VAL A 146 -1.02 9.65 9.31
C VAL A 146 -1.21 11.01 8.64
N ALA A 147 -0.35 11.35 7.68
CA ALA A 147 -0.28 12.70 7.10
C ALA A 147 -1.48 13.08 6.23
N LYS A 148 -2.07 12.11 5.52
CA LYS A 148 -3.15 12.33 4.54
C LYS A 148 -4.53 11.93 5.07
N THR A 149 -4.62 11.40 6.30
CA THR A 149 -5.92 11.12 6.93
C THR A 149 -6.37 12.33 7.75
N THR A 150 -7.55 12.86 7.46
CA THR A 150 -8.22 13.83 8.33
C THR A 150 -9.01 13.08 9.40
N LEU A 151 -8.87 13.50 10.65
CA LEU A 151 -9.78 13.05 11.70
C LEU A 151 -11.14 13.73 11.47
N PRO A 152 -12.27 13.01 11.61
CA PRO A 152 -13.56 13.66 11.65
C PRO A 152 -13.58 14.65 12.84
N ALA A 153 -14.14 15.84 12.58
CA ALA A 153 -14.33 16.89 13.59
C ALA A 153 -15.24 16.44 14.73
#